data_AF-A0AB33BV49-F1
#
_entry.id   AF-A0AB33BV49-F1
#
_cell.length_a   1.000
_cell.length_b   1.000
_cell.length_c   1.000
_cell.angle_alpha   90.00
_cell.angle_beta   90.00
_cell.angle_gamma   90.00
#
_symmetry.space_group_name_H-M   'P 1'
#
loop_
_entity.id
_entity.type
_entity.pdbx_description
1 polymer ?
#
loop_
_entity_poly.entity_id
_entity_poly.type
_entity_poly.pdbx_seq_one_letter_code
_entity_poly.pdbx_strand_id
1 'polypeptide(L)' 'MQSHLKQIFGRCSPLAQQIALELSKVAQPLSREELKNNLDLSASDLINGLQSLQQRYLIQR' A
#
# COMPACT_ATOMS: atom_id res chain seq x y z
N MET A 1 -7.24 -0.23 -19.32
CA MET A 1 -7.10 0.17 -17.90
C MET A 1 -6.37 -0.88 -17.05
N GLN A 2 -6.78 -2.16 -17.07
CA GLN A 2 -6.12 -3.20 -16.25
C GLN A 2 -4.62 -3.38 -16.51
N SER A 3 -4.16 -3.26 -17.76
CA SER A 3 -2.75 -3.35 -18.13
C SER A 3 -1.88 -2.26 -17.49
N HIS A 4 -2.39 -1.02 -17.43
CA HIS A 4 -1.67 0.11 -16.86
C HIS A 4 -1.54 0.02 -15.34
N LEU A 5 -2.62 -0.35 -14.65
CA LEU A 5 -2.56 -0.58 -13.20
C LEU A 5 -1.59 -1.70 -12.86
N LYS A 6 -1.60 -2.80 -13.63
CA LYS A 6 -0.65 -3.91 -13.44
C LYS A 6 0.81 -3.45 -13.63
N GLN A 7 1.08 -2.57 -14.59
CA GLN A 7 2.41 -1.99 -14.79
C GLN A 7 2.84 -1.07 -13.64
N ILE A 8 1.96 -0.20 -13.15
CA ILE A 8 2.26 0.68 -12.02
C ILE A 8 2.50 -0.15 -10.76
N PHE A 9 1.58 -1.07 -10.45
CA PHE A 9 1.67 -1.94 -9.29
C PHE A 9 2.92 -2.82 -9.33
N GLY A 10 3.28 -3.36 -10.50
CA GLY A 10 4.50 -4.14 -10.68
C GLY A 10 5.80 -3.35 -10.47
N ARG A 11 5.77 -2.02 -10.50
CA ARG A 11 6.91 -1.13 -10.19
C ARG A 11 6.96 -0.71 -8.71
N CYS A 12 5.99 -1.13 -7.90
CA CYS A 12 6.03 -0.96 -6.45
C CYS A 12 6.99 -1.97 -5.83
N SER A 13 7.63 -1.60 -4.71
CA SER A 13 8.39 -2.57 -3.91
C SER A 13 7.44 -3.66 -3.37
N PRO A 14 7.96 -4.87 -3.05
CA PRO A 14 7.13 -5.95 -2.49
C PRO A 14 6.31 -5.52 -1.28
N LEU A 15 6.92 -4.73 -0.38
CA LEU A 15 6.26 -4.13 0.77
C LEU A 15 5.08 -3.22 0.40
N ALA A 16 5.28 -2.32 -0.57
CA ALA A 16 4.21 -1.43 -1.03
C ALA A 16 3.07 -2.22 -1.70
N GLN A 17 3.40 -3.30 -2.43
CA GLN A 17 2.40 -4.19 -3.01
C GLN A 17 1.56 -4.89 -1.93
N GLN A 18 2.19 -5.38 -0.86
CA GLN A 18 1.50 -6.00 0.27
C GLN A 18 0.55 -5.01 0.97
N ILE A 19 1.01 -3.78 1.22
CA ILE A 19 0.20 -2.73 1.82
C ILE A 19 -1.02 -2.40 0.94
N ALA A 20 -0.81 -2.20 -0.36
CA ALA A 20 -1.90 -1.93 -1.28
C ALA A 20 -2.90 -3.09 -1.39
N LEU A 21 -2.42 -4.34 -1.33
CA LEU A 21 -3.28 -5.51 -1.30
C LEU A 21 -4.13 -5.55 -0.03
N GLU A 22 -3.55 -5.29 1.13
CA GLU A 22 -4.28 -5.26 2.40
C GLU A 22 -5.36 -4.17 2.41
N LEU A 23 -5.01 -2.96 1.95
CA LEU A 23 -5.96 -1.86 1.79
C LEU A 23 -7.10 -2.19 0.81
N SER A 24 -6.85 -3.03 -0.20
CA SER A 24 -7.88 -3.44 -1.17
C SER A 24 -8.91 -4.44 -0.62
N LYS A 25 -8.60 -5.13 0.49
CA LYS A 25 -9.49 -6.13 1.10
C LYS A 25 -10.60 -5.51 1.93
N VAL A 26 -10.40 -4.27 2.38
CA VAL A 26 -11.32 -3.58 3.28
C VAL A 26 -12.14 -2.53 2.53
N ALA A 27 -13.43 -2.49 2.81
CA ALA A 27 -14.32 -1.46 2.28
C ALA A 27 -14.21 -0.13 3.07
N GLN A 28 -13.61 -0.18 4.26
CA GLN A 28 -13.51 0.93 5.20
C GLN A 28 -12.05 1.40 5.30
N PRO A 29 -11.80 2.70 5.55
CA PRO A 29 -10.45 3.19 5.80
C PRO A 29 -9.81 2.47 6.99
N LEU A 30 -8.60 1.94 6.79
CA LEU A 30 -7.81 1.34 7.87
C LEU A 30 -6.96 2.40 8.57
N SER A 31 -6.86 2.35 9.89
CA SER A 31 -5.88 3.15 10.60
C SER A 31 -4.45 2.65 10.33
N ARG A 32 -3.46 3.52 10.59
CA ARG A 32 -2.04 3.16 10.44
C ARG A 32 -1.62 2.06 11.41
N GLU A 33 -2.20 2.03 12.61
CA GLU A 33 -1.89 1.02 13.63
C GLU A 33 -2.46 -0.34 13.25
N GLU A 34 -3.71 -0.39 12.79
CA GLU A 34 -4.31 -1.62 12.25
C GLU A 34 -3.49 -2.17 11.08
N LEU A 35 -3.07 -1.30 10.15
CA LEU A 35 -2.31 -1.74 8.98
C LEU A 35 -0.94 -2.30 9.36
N LYS A 36 -0.29 -1.71 10.36
CA LYS A 36 0.97 -2.24 10.92
C LYS A 36 0.75 -3.60 11.58
N ASN A 37 -0.30 -3.74 12.38
CA ASN A 37 -0.57 -4.98 13.09
C ASN A 37 -0.97 -6.12 12.13
N ASN A 38 -1.76 -5.82 11.10
CA ASN A 38 -2.19 -6.82 10.11
C ASN A 38 -1.02 -7.39 9.28
N LEU A 39 0.00 -6.56 9.03
CA LEU A 39 1.12 -6.89 8.16
C LEU A 39 2.45 -7.07 8.92
N ASP A 40 2.43 -7.02 10.25
CA ASP A 40 3.59 -7.06 11.14
C ASP A 40 4.72 -6.09 10.72
N LEU A 41 4.33 -4.83 10.45
CA LEU A 41 5.26 -3.82 9.90
C LEU A 41 5.91 -2.96 10.98
N SER A 42 7.19 -2.68 10.79
CA SER A 42 7.84 -1.57 11.49
C SER A 42 7.24 -0.22 11.09
N ALA A 43 7.47 0.82 11.90
CA ALA A 43 7.02 2.17 11.55
C ALA A 43 7.67 2.68 10.25
N SER A 44 8.95 2.38 10.05
CA SER A 44 9.70 2.72 8.84
C SER A 44 9.16 2.03 7.60
N ASP A 45 8.81 0.75 7.70
CA ASP A 45 8.24 -0.01 6.59
C ASP A 45 6.89 0.57 6.17
N LEU A 46 6.01 0.86 7.14
CA LEU A 46 4.74 1.51 6.85
C LEU A 46 4.94 2.84 6.12
N ILE A 47 5.82 3.71 6.63
CA ILE A 47 6.06 5.04 6.03
C ILE A 47 6.57 4.90 4.59
N ASN A 48 7.60 4.09 4.38
CA ASN A 48 8.21 3.87 3.07
C ASN A 48 7.20 3.28 2.07
N GLY A 49 6.40 2.32 2.52
CA GLY A 49 5.35 1.70 1.72
C GLY A 49 4.26 2.68 1.32
N LEU A 50 3.68 3.42 2.27
CA LEU A 50 2.64 4.42 1.99
C LEU A 50 3.16 5.54 1.10
N GLN A 51 4.38 6.04 1.33
CA GLN A 51 5.00 7.07 0.48
C GLN A 51 5.18 6.58 -0.96
N SER A 52 5.64 5.35 -1.14
CA SER A 52 5.80 4.72 -2.45
C SER A 52 4.48 4.61 -3.23
N LEU A 53 3.39 4.28 -2.53
CA LEU A 53 2.04 4.21 -3.10
C LEU A 53 1.48 5.60 -3.43
N GLN A 54 1.69 6.59 -2.56
CA GLN A 54 1.27 7.98 -2.80
C GLN A 54 1.97 8.59 -4.02
N GLN A 55 3.27 8.39 -4.18
CA GLN A 55 4.04 8.86 -5.33
C GLN A 55 3.55 8.27 -6.67
N ARG A 56 2.85 7.14 -6.62
CA ARG A 56 2.29 6.45 -7.79
C ARG A 56 0.78 6.65 -7.93
N TYR A 57 0.19 7.55 -7.13
CA TYR A 57 -1.24 7.87 -7.12
C TYR A 57 -2.14 6.64 -6.88
N LEU A 58 -1.62 5.63 -6.17
CA LEU A 58 -2.39 4.44 -5.81
C LEU A 58 -3.24 4.64 -4.55
N ILE A 59 -2.83 5.59 -3.69
CA ILE A 59 -3.57 6.03 -2.52
C ILE A 59 -3.51 7.56 -2.42
N GLN A 60 -4.48 8.15 -1.74
CA GLN A 60 -4.52 9.60 -1.48
C GLN A 60 -3.87 9.92 -0.13
N ARG A 61 -3.62 11.21 0.11
CA ARG A 61 -3.07 11.72 1.38
C ARG A 61 -4.12 11.77 2.48
#